data_AF-A0AAW1AVL1-F1
#
_entry.id   AF-A0AAW1AVL1-F1
#
_cell.length_a   1.000
_cell.length_b   1.000
_cell.length_c   1.000
_cell.angle_alpha   90.00
_cell.angle_beta   90.00
_cell.angle_gamma   90.00
#
_symmetry.space_group_name_H-M   'P 1'
#
loop_
_entity.id
_entity.type
_entity.pdbx_description
1 polymer ?
#
loop_
_entity_poly.entity_id
_entity_poly.type
_entity_poly.pdbx_seq_one_letter_code
_entity_poly.pdbx_strand_id
1 'polypeptide(L)'
;MALEATLRNSGSKRSPLGLDICSFAPSRAGAGSLSGSGVRRRGRPFWKAAESGRSIVQPRSTMSRRYDSRTTIFSPEGRLYQVEYAMEAIGHAGTCLGILANDGVLLAAERRNIHKLLDEVFFSEKIYKLNQDMACSVAGITSDANVLTNELRLIAQRYLLQYQEPIPCEQLVTALCDIKQAYTQFGGKRPFGVSLLYIGWDKHYGFQLYQSDPSGNYGGWKATCIGNNSAAAVSMLKQDYKEGDMTLKSALALAIKVLNKTMDVSKLSAEKVEIATLTRENGKTIIRVLKQKEVEVLIKKHEQEEAKAERASEEKRIRGSLHVPRPLSPLGAMAEAPLLLLLLSASHGAAGARSLGTSEPSFIAKSEDRLFKHLFEDYERWVRPVEHLNDTIKVKFGLAISQLVDVDEKNQLMTTNVWLKQEWVDVKLKWDPKDYAGITSIRVPSASLWIPDIVLYDNADGHFEGTSTKAIVKHDGTIVWTPPANFKSSCTIDVTYFPFDLQNCSMKFGSYSVPKEEDTMDTQGSEEPRNTLEAALNSVRYIIRHIVKENEVHEVVEDWQFIAQLLDP
;
A
#
# COMPACT_ATOMS: atom_id res chain seq x y z
N MET A 1 51.56 62.19 -18.79
CA MET A 1 52.38 61.29 -17.95
C MET A 1 52.15 59.89 -18.50
N ALA A 2 52.98 59.46 -19.45
CA ALA A 2 54.21 58.67 -19.24
C ALA A 2 53.84 57.18 -19.03
N LEU A 3 54.44 56.17 -19.67
CA LEU A 3 55.44 56.02 -20.74
C LEU A 3 55.58 54.48 -20.93
N GLU A 4 55.76 54.00 -22.18
CA GLU A 4 56.51 52.79 -22.62
C GLU A 4 56.22 51.39 -22.00
N ALA A 5 56.35 50.24 -22.68
CA ALA A 5 57.32 49.87 -23.72
C ALA A 5 56.82 48.76 -24.68
N THR A 6 57.24 48.91 -25.92
CA THR A 6 57.30 47.99 -27.07
C THR A 6 58.55 47.10 -27.03
N LEU A 7 58.53 45.92 -27.70
CA LEU A 7 59.57 45.27 -28.56
C LEU A 7 59.22 43.76 -28.71
N ARG A 8 58.76 43.20 -29.84
CA ARG A 8 59.38 42.86 -31.17
C ARG A 8 60.60 41.92 -31.15
N ASN A 9 60.41 40.71 -31.70
CA ASN A 9 61.17 39.98 -32.76
C ASN A 9 61.04 38.45 -32.55
N SER A 10 60.95 37.53 -33.53
CA SER A 10 61.25 37.56 -34.98
C SER A 10 60.90 36.21 -35.65
N GLY A 11 60.39 36.25 -36.91
CA GLY A 11 60.56 35.24 -38.00
C GLY A 11 59.77 33.91 -37.91
N SER A 12 59.35 33.22 -38.97
CA SER A 12 59.38 33.39 -40.44
C SER A 12 58.55 32.25 -41.10
N LYS A 13 57.64 32.60 -42.02
CA LYS A 13 57.21 31.92 -43.28
C LYS A 13 56.87 30.39 -43.29
N ARG A 14 55.65 30.05 -43.72
CA ARG A 14 55.29 29.53 -45.08
C ARG A 14 53.80 29.13 -45.19
N SER A 15 53.17 29.48 -46.31
CA SER A 15 51.89 29.03 -46.89
C SER A 15 52.16 28.76 -48.41
N PRO A 16 51.23 28.31 -49.30
CA PRO A 16 49.75 28.17 -49.21
C PRO A 16 49.13 26.94 -49.97
N LEU A 17 47.79 27.00 -50.20
CA LEU A 17 46.90 26.28 -51.16
C LEU A 17 46.09 25.10 -50.57
N GLY A 18 44.77 24.95 -50.73
CA GLY A 18 43.74 25.75 -51.40
C GLY A 18 42.36 25.04 -51.39
N LEU A 19 41.30 25.86 -51.27
CA LEU A 19 39.92 25.80 -51.83
C LEU A 19 38.91 24.65 -51.59
N ASP A 20 37.70 25.13 -51.29
CA ASP A 20 36.36 24.56 -51.04
C ASP A 20 35.67 23.84 -52.22
N ILE A 21 34.54 23.16 -51.94
CA ILE A 21 33.16 23.41 -52.48
C ILE A 21 32.27 22.13 -52.58
N CYS A 22 31.11 22.21 -51.90
CA CYS A 22 29.70 21.82 -52.21
C CYS A 22 29.25 20.63 -53.14
N SER A 23 28.33 19.82 -52.58
CA SER A 23 26.89 19.63 -52.92
C SER A 23 26.34 18.70 -54.05
N PHE A 24 25.11 18.21 -53.75
CA PHE A 24 23.99 17.68 -54.57
C PHE A 24 24.01 16.27 -55.24
N ALA A 25 22.86 15.58 -55.09
CA ALA A 25 22.43 14.26 -55.61
C ALA A 25 22.04 14.32 -57.12
N PRO A 26 21.31 13.36 -57.76
CA PRO A 26 21.01 11.92 -57.53
C PRO A 26 21.18 11.04 -58.83
N SER A 27 20.85 9.73 -58.79
CA SER A 27 20.08 8.96 -59.81
C SER A 27 20.55 7.52 -60.20
N ARG A 28 19.54 6.78 -60.67
CA ARG A 28 19.33 5.35 -61.06
C ARG A 28 20.25 4.71 -62.12
N ALA A 29 20.08 3.37 -62.19
CA ALA A 29 20.33 2.40 -63.30
C ALA A 29 21.73 1.77 -63.32
N GLY A 30 21.95 0.49 -63.66
CA GLY A 30 21.11 -0.56 -64.22
C GLY A 30 21.87 -1.91 -64.20
N ALA A 31 21.18 -2.97 -64.64
CA ALA A 31 21.59 -4.38 -64.61
C ALA A 31 22.73 -4.76 -65.59
N GLY A 32 23.36 -5.92 -65.37
CA GLY A 32 24.18 -6.60 -66.39
C GLY A 32 24.91 -7.86 -65.89
N SER A 33 24.42 -9.03 -66.32
CA SER A 33 24.95 -10.39 -66.13
C SER A 33 26.15 -10.74 -67.03
N LEU A 34 26.99 -11.71 -66.65
CA LEU A 34 27.83 -12.50 -67.59
C LEU A 34 28.15 -13.93 -67.05
N SER A 35 27.85 -14.94 -67.90
CA SER A 35 28.47 -16.28 -68.15
C SER A 35 29.21 -17.02 -67.01
N GLY A 36 29.07 -18.32 -66.75
CA GLY A 36 28.70 -19.48 -67.57
C GLY A 36 29.86 -20.47 -67.68
N SER A 37 29.84 -21.58 -66.91
CA SER A 37 30.53 -22.85 -67.24
C SER A 37 29.89 -24.01 -66.47
N GLY A 38 29.61 -25.11 -67.16
CA GLY A 38 28.87 -26.26 -66.62
C GLY A 38 29.71 -27.53 -66.55
N VAL A 39 29.31 -28.46 -65.68
CA VAL A 39 29.64 -29.90 -65.75
C VAL A 39 28.42 -30.73 -65.31
N ARG A 40 28.33 -31.94 -65.87
CA ARG A 40 27.15 -32.75 -66.21
C ARG A 40 26.48 -33.58 -65.08
N ARG A 41 25.15 -33.66 -65.19
CA ARG A 41 24.19 -34.81 -65.12
C ARG A 41 24.49 -36.06 -64.27
N ARG A 42 23.48 -36.45 -63.48
CA ARG A 42 22.74 -37.77 -63.38
C ARG A 42 21.77 -37.64 -62.18
N GLY A 43 20.48 -37.98 -62.15
CA GLY A 43 19.45 -38.48 -63.06
C GLY A 43 18.10 -38.39 -62.29
N ARG A 44 16.96 -38.28 -63.00
CA ARG A 44 15.59 -38.49 -62.43
C ARG A 44 15.24 -40.00 -62.51
N PRO A 45 14.22 -40.52 -61.78
CA PRO A 45 12.78 -40.29 -62.05
C PRO A 45 11.98 -39.99 -60.76
N PHE A 46 11.15 -38.94 -60.68
CA PHE A 46 9.75 -38.83 -61.12
C PHE A 46 8.79 -39.91 -60.57
N TRP A 47 8.02 -39.56 -59.53
CA TRP A 47 6.62 -39.98 -59.35
C TRP A 47 5.83 -38.83 -58.71
N LYS A 48 4.63 -38.61 -59.26
CA LYS A 48 3.60 -37.63 -58.87
C LYS A 48 2.73 -38.16 -57.73
N ALA A 49 2.03 -37.22 -57.09
CA ALA A 49 0.76 -37.33 -56.37
C ALA A 49 0.83 -37.76 -54.89
N ALA A 50 0.38 -36.90 -53.99
CA ALA A 50 -1.00 -36.89 -53.50
C ALA A 50 -1.17 -35.84 -52.38
N GLU A 51 -2.21 -35.02 -52.49
CA GLU A 51 -2.79 -34.30 -51.36
C GLU A 51 -3.32 -35.31 -50.34
N SER A 52 -2.92 -35.19 -49.08
CA SER A 52 -3.72 -35.66 -47.95
C SER A 52 -3.35 -34.83 -46.72
N GLY A 53 -4.34 -34.10 -46.22
CA GLY A 53 -4.18 -33.11 -45.17
C GLY A 53 -3.68 -33.66 -43.84
N ARG A 54 -2.90 -32.81 -43.18
CA ARG A 54 -3.10 -32.34 -41.80
C ARG A 54 -1.99 -31.32 -41.55
N SER A 55 -2.30 -30.04 -41.75
CA SER A 55 -1.53 -29.00 -41.08
C SER A 55 -1.73 -29.23 -39.59
N ILE A 56 -0.68 -29.73 -38.93
CA ILE A 56 -0.55 -29.64 -37.48
C ILE A 56 -0.52 -28.15 -37.18
N VAL A 57 -1.68 -27.58 -36.87
CA VAL A 57 -1.76 -26.28 -36.22
C VAL A 57 -1.19 -26.52 -34.83
N GLN A 58 0.08 -26.17 -34.64
CA GLN A 58 0.61 -26.07 -33.29
C GLN A 58 -0.26 -25.06 -32.55
N PRO A 59 -0.80 -25.41 -31.37
CA PRO A 59 -1.52 -24.44 -30.57
C PRO A 59 -0.51 -23.37 -30.17
N ARG A 60 -0.69 -22.14 -30.66
CA ARG A 60 -0.02 -20.97 -30.08
C ARG A 60 -0.31 -20.99 -28.59
N SER A 61 0.72 -21.15 -27.79
CA SER A 61 0.63 -21.29 -26.33
C SER A 61 -0.14 -20.10 -25.73
N THR A 62 -1.31 -20.39 -25.21
CA THR A 62 -2.18 -19.46 -24.48
C THR A 62 -1.68 -19.21 -23.05
N MET A 63 -0.35 -19.17 -22.82
CA MET A 63 0.26 -19.11 -21.48
C MET A 63 0.40 -17.68 -20.94
N SER A 64 0.48 -16.66 -21.80
CA SER A 64 0.72 -15.25 -21.38
C SER A 64 -0.43 -14.63 -20.59
N ARG A 65 -1.68 -15.09 -20.76
CA ARG A 65 -2.84 -14.56 -20.02
C ARG A 65 -2.83 -14.90 -18.54
N ARG A 66 -2.03 -15.89 -18.14
CA ARG A 66 -1.95 -16.41 -16.78
C ARG A 66 -1.29 -15.43 -15.81
N TYR A 67 -0.31 -14.67 -16.30
CA TYR A 67 0.49 -13.73 -15.50
C TYR A 67 -0.02 -12.27 -15.58
N ASP A 68 -1.06 -12.02 -16.38
CA ASP A 68 -1.68 -10.69 -16.43
C ASP A 68 -2.40 -10.43 -15.10
N SER A 69 -1.91 -9.46 -14.34
CA SER A 69 -2.49 -9.03 -13.06
C SER A 69 -3.80 -8.26 -13.22
N ARG A 70 -4.22 -7.95 -14.47
CA ARG A 70 -5.49 -7.32 -14.82
C ARG A 70 -5.75 -6.04 -14.02
N THR A 71 -4.81 -5.10 -14.07
CA THR A 71 -4.86 -3.86 -13.27
C THR A 71 -6.06 -2.96 -13.56
N THR A 72 -6.66 -3.04 -14.76
CA THR A 72 -7.75 -2.16 -15.23
C THR A 72 -9.10 -2.88 -15.29
N ILE A 73 -9.39 -3.74 -14.31
CA ILE A 73 -10.70 -4.41 -14.17
C ILE A 73 -11.40 -3.97 -12.89
N PHE A 74 -12.73 -4.08 -12.91
CA PHE A 74 -13.54 -3.91 -11.71
C PHE A 74 -13.44 -5.12 -10.79
N SER A 75 -13.46 -4.84 -9.49
CA SER A 75 -13.78 -5.83 -8.46
C SER A 75 -15.26 -6.22 -8.51
N PRO A 76 -15.67 -7.31 -7.84
CA PRO A 76 -17.09 -7.68 -7.71
C PRO A 76 -17.97 -6.59 -7.08
N GLU A 77 -17.37 -5.67 -6.31
CA GLU A 77 -18.05 -4.53 -5.67
C GLU A 77 -18.09 -3.27 -6.57
N GLY A 78 -17.55 -3.33 -7.79
CA GLY A 78 -17.46 -2.18 -8.69
C GLY A 78 -16.33 -1.20 -8.36
N ARG A 79 -15.26 -1.67 -7.70
CA ARG A 79 -14.11 -0.86 -7.26
C ARG A 79 -12.87 -1.16 -8.11
N LEU A 80 -11.92 -0.22 -8.15
CA LEU A 80 -10.63 -0.39 -8.85
C LEU A 80 -9.51 -0.54 -7.82
N TYR A 81 -9.15 -1.79 -7.49
CA TYR A 81 -8.20 -2.07 -6.40
C TYR A 81 -6.84 -1.38 -6.57
N GLN A 82 -6.30 -1.34 -7.79
CA GLN A 82 -5.01 -0.68 -8.05
C GLN A 82 -5.05 0.84 -7.77
N VAL A 83 -6.19 1.48 -7.96
CA VAL A 83 -6.38 2.90 -7.62
C VAL A 83 -6.43 3.06 -6.09
N GLU A 84 -7.09 2.16 -5.38
CA GLU A 84 -7.15 2.21 -3.91
C GLU A 84 -5.79 1.98 -3.27
N TYR A 85 -5.01 1.02 -3.77
CA TYR A 85 -3.65 0.79 -3.30
C TYR A 85 -2.74 1.99 -3.59
N ALA A 86 -2.93 2.66 -4.72
CA ALA A 86 -2.24 3.91 -5.02
C ALA A 86 -2.60 5.03 -4.02
N MET A 87 -3.85 5.12 -3.58
CA MET A 87 -4.28 6.07 -2.54
C MET A 87 -3.62 5.78 -1.20
N GLU A 88 -3.51 4.51 -0.80
CA GLU A 88 -2.81 4.12 0.43
C GLU A 88 -1.32 4.48 0.38
N ALA A 89 -0.66 4.24 -0.76
CA ALA A 89 0.73 4.65 -0.96
C ALA A 89 0.92 6.19 -0.80
N ILE A 90 -0.06 6.97 -1.27
CA ILE A 90 -0.07 8.43 -1.08
C ILE A 90 -0.32 8.78 0.39
N GLY A 91 -1.17 8.04 1.09
CA GLY A 91 -1.42 8.19 2.52
C GLY A 91 -0.16 8.11 3.38
N HIS A 92 0.88 7.40 2.93
CA HIS A 92 2.17 7.31 3.65
C HIS A 92 3.23 8.32 3.18
N ALA A 93 2.99 9.02 2.07
CA ALA A 93 3.90 10.04 1.56
C ALA A 93 3.94 11.28 2.47
N GLY A 94 5.03 12.05 2.40
CA GLY A 94 5.15 13.26 3.23
C GLY A 94 4.04 14.28 2.94
N THR A 95 3.53 14.87 4.01
CA THR A 95 2.37 15.78 4.06
C THR A 95 2.53 16.94 3.07
N CYS A 96 1.46 17.29 2.35
CA CYS A 96 1.43 18.47 1.50
C CYS A 96 0.05 19.14 1.55
N LEU A 97 0.02 20.43 1.89
CA LEU A 97 -1.20 21.22 1.97
C LEU A 97 -1.15 22.44 1.05
N GLY A 98 -2.32 22.88 0.63
CA GLY A 98 -2.53 24.09 -0.16
C GLY A 98 -3.60 24.96 0.46
N ILE A 99 -3.39 26.28 0.46
CA ILE A 99 -4.33 27.26 1.02
C ILE A 99 -4.49 28.43 0.06
N LEU A 100 -5.74 28.70 -0.33
CA LEU A 100 -6.16 29.81 -1.17
C LEU A 100 -6.41 31.05 -0.31
N ALA A 101 -5.85 32.17 -0.72
CA ALA A 101 -6.08 33.49 -0.16
C ALA A 101 -6.53 34.47 -1.27
N ASN A 102 -6.97 35.66 -0.88
CA ASN A 102 -7.44 36.68 -1.82
C ASN A 102 -6.30 37.30 -2.64
N ASP A 103 -5.14 37.48 -2.00
CA ASP A 103 -3.93 38.11 -2.53
C ASP A 103 -2.89 37.10 -3.04
N GLY A 104 -3.19 35.80 -2.98
CA GLY A 104 -2.34 34.74 -3.51
C GLY A 104 -2.76 33.34 -3.09
N VAL A 105 -1.95 32.36 -3.44
CA VAL A 105 -2.15 30.96 -3.05
C VAL A 105 -0.81 30.36 -2.67
N LEU A 106 -0.79 29.45 -1.70
CA LEU A 106 0.44 28.81 -1.24
C LEU A 106 0.35 27.29 -1.24
N LEU A 107 1.50 26.66 -1.39
CA LEU A 107 1.74 25.25 -1.10
C LEU A 107 2.75 25.15 0.03
N ALA A 108 2.49 24.27 0.99
CA ALA A 108 3.42 23.92 2.04
C ALA A 108 3.57 22.40 2.11
N ALA A 109 4.80 21.89 2.02
CA ALA A 109 5.09 20.47 1.93
C ALA A 109 6.18 20.06 2.91
N GLU A 110 6.02 18.88 3.51
CA GLU A 110 7.01 18.21 4.33
C GLU A 110 8.13 17.66 3.43
N ARG A 111 9.38 18.02 3.72
CA ARG A 111 10.58 17.40 3.13
C ARG A 111 10.87 16.10 3.84
N ARG A 112 10.97 15.00 3.08
CA ARG A 112 11.34 13.68 3.64
C ARG A 112 12.85 13.46 3.57
N ASN A 113 13.51 14.04 2.57
CA ASN A 113 14.95 13.91 2.38
C ASN A 113 15.70 15.03 3.12
N ILE A 114 15.98 14.80 4.41
CA ILE A 114 16.65 15.76 5.31
C ILE A 114 18.05 15.33 5.75
N HIS A 115 18.64 14.34 5.09
CA HIS A 115 19.96 13.83 5.47
C HIS A 115 21.05 14.86 5.19
N LYS A 116 21.98 15.05 6.14
CA LYS A 116 23.05 16.09 6.06
C LYS A 116 24.03 15.95 4.89
N LEU A 117 24.07 14.76 4.28
CA LEU A 117 24.91 14.49 3.10
C LEU A 117 24.22 14.85 1.78
N LEU A 118 22.95 15.27 1.81
CA LEU A 118 22.27 15.72 0.61
C LEU A 118 22.81 17.07 0.19
N ASP A 119 23.21 17.16 -1.07
CA ASP A 119 23.61 18.41 -1.71
C ASP A 119 22.33 19.13 -2.17
N GLU A 120 21.94 20.21 -1.49
CA GLU A 120 20.70 20.96 -1.71
C GLU A 120 20.78 21.83 -2.98
N VAL A 121 21.10 21.21 -4.12
CA VAL A 121 21.32 21.90 -5.41
C VAL A 121 20.01 22.30 -6.10
N PHE A 122 18.90 21.64 -5.75
CA PHE A 122 17.60 21.88 -6.38
C PHE A 122 16.87 23.07 -5.75
N PHE A 123 16.04 23.75 -6.54
CA PHE A 123 15.21 24.86 -6.06
C PHE A 123 14.13 24.40 -5.05
N SER A 124 13.66 23.16 -5.16
CA SER A 124 12.69 22.53 -4.26
C SER A 124 12.65 21.02 -4.52
N GLU A 125 12.38 20.23 -3.48
CA GLU A 125 12.20 18.78 -3.54
C GLU A 125 10.81 18.39 -4.08
N LYS A 126 9.76 19.09 -3.63
CA LYS A 126 8.36 18.70 -3.91
C LYS A 126 7.58 19.68 -4.78
N ILE A 127 8.07 20.90 -4.98
CA ILE A 127 7.35 21.97 -5.67
C ILE A 127 7.92 22.16 -7.07
N TYR A 128 7.08 21.91 -8.06
CA TYR A 128 7.43 21.94 -9.47
C TYR A 128 6.72 23.10 -10.15
N LYS A 129 7.49 24.00 -10.75
CA LYS A 129 6.94 25.00 -11.67
C LYS A 129 6.47 24.31 -12.96
N LEU A 130 5.22 24.54 -13.36
CA LEU A 130 4.60 23.93 -14.54
C LEU A 130 4.66 24.86 -15.76
N ASN A 131 4.31 26.13 -15.56
CA ASN A 131 4.43 27.19 -16.55
C ASN A 131 4.72 28.51 -15.81
N GLN A 132 4.52 29.67 -16.45
CA GLN A 132 4.76 30.97 -15.83
C GLN A 132 3.74 31.33 -14.73
N ASP A 133 2.54 30.76 -14.82
CA ASP A 133 1.37 31.12 -14.00
C ASP A 133 0.88 30.00 -13.08
N MET A 134 1.56 28.84 -13.06
CA MET A 134 1.16 27.65 -12.31
C MET A 134 2.36 26.88 -11.75
N ALA A 135 2.17 26.32 -10.56
CA ALA A 135 3.05 25.35 -9.93
C ALA A 135 2.24 24.21 -9.32
N CYS A 136 2.88 23.09 -9.02
CA CYS A 136 2.26 22.02 -8.26
C CYS A 136 3.18 21.47 -7.19
N SER A 137 2.59 20.82 -6.19
CA SER A 137 3.29 19.95 -5.26
C SER A 137 2.71 18.55 -5.34
N VAL A 138 3.52 17.56 -4.98
CA VAL A 138 3.22 16.14 -5.20
C VAL A 138 3.29 15.35 -3.89
N ALA A 139 2.44 14.32 -3.77
CA ALA A 139 2.53 13.30 -2.75
C ALA A 139 2.31 11.92 -3.37
N GLY A 140 3.15 10.96 -3.01
CA GLY A 140 3.16 9.61 -3.57
C GLY A 140 4.52 9.24 -4.13
N ILE A 141 4.53 8.46 -5.21
CA ILE A 141 5.74 7.95 -5.85
C ILE A 141 6.45 9.06 -6.65
N THR A 142 7.65 9.46 -6.23
CA THR A 142 8.40 10.57 -6.86
C THR A 142 8.77 10.32 -8.33
N SER A 143 9.06 9.07 -8.72
CA SER A 143 9.37 8.74 -10.12
C SER A 143 8.17 8.98 -11.04
N ASP A 144 6.97 8.57 -10.63
CA ASP A 144 5.73 8.86 -11.34
C ASP A 144 5.45 10.38 -11.39
N ALA A 145 5.74 11.09 -10.29
CA ALA A 145 5.56 12.53 -10.23
C ALA A 145 6.45 13.26 -11.26
N ASN A 146 7.68 12.80 -11.49
CA ASN A 146 8.58 13.34 -12.51
C ASN A 146 8.01 13.18 -13.92
N VAL A 147 7.38 12.03 -14.21
CA VAL A 147 6.71 11.78 -15.51
C VAL A 147 5.54 12.74 -15.69
N LEU A 148 4.65 12.82 -14.70
CA LEU A 148 3.44 13.64 -14.80
C LEU A 148 3.74 15.16 -14.83
N THR A 149 4.73 15.62 -14.05
CA THR A 149 5.13 17.04 -14.06
C THR A 149 5.77 17.44 -15.39
N ASN A 150 6.52 16.54 -16.03
CA ASN A 150 7.02 16.77 -17.38
C ASN A 150 5.88 16.81 -18.41
N GLU A 151 4.92 15.89 -18.33
CA GLU A 151 3.75 15.88 -19.22
C GLU A 151 2.90 17.15 -19.06
N LEU A 152 2.66 17.61 -17.83
CA LEU A 152 2.01 18.88 -17.54
C LEU A 152 2.70 20.06 -18.22
N ARG A 153 4.04 20.13 -18.15
CA ARG A 153 4.82 21.17 -18.83
C ARG A 153 4.61 21.11 -20.35
N LEU A 154 4.62 19.91 -20.93
CA LEU A 154 4.39 19.72 -22.36
C LEU A 154 2.96 20.11 -22.78
N ILE A 155 1.94 19.75 -22.00
CA ILE A 155 0.55 20.13 -22.26
C ILE A 155 0.41 21.66 -22.22
N ALA A 156 0.95 22.30 -21.17
CA ALA A 156 0.88 23.74 -21.01
C ALA A 156 1.57 24.49 -22.16
N GLN A 157 2.75 24.03 -22.60
CA GLN A 157 3.46 24.66 -23.72
C GLN A 157 2.80 24.38 -25.07
N ARG A 158 2.21 23.19 -25.28
CA ARG A 158 1.43 22.90 -26.49
C ARG A 158 0.21 23.82 -26.62
N TYR A 159 -0.50 24.05 -25.51
CA TYR A 159 -1.61 25.00 -25.48
C TYR A 159 -1.13 26.42 -25.82
N LEU A 160 -0.06 26.88 -25.16
CA LEU A 160 0.52 28.20 -25.43
C LEU A 160 0.95 28.35 -26.89
N LEU A 161 1.55 27.32 -27.48
CA LEU A 161 1.92 27.32 -28.89
C LEU A 161 0.70 27.48 -29.81
N GLN A 162 -0.40 26.79 -29.50
CA GLN A 162 -1.61 26.78 -30.32
C GLN A 162 -2.45 28.05 -30.17
N TYR A 163 -2.65 28.53 -28.94
CA TYR A 163 -3.58 29.63 -28.64
C TYR A 163 -2.89 30.96 -28.34
N GLN A 164 -1.55 30.97 -28.19
CA GLN A 164 -0.75 32.15 -27.87
C GLN A 164 -1.18 32.87 -26.57
N GLU A 165 -1.79 32.11 -25.65
CA GLU A 165 -2.15 32.55 -24.31
C GLU A 165 -1.89 31.44 -23.28
N PRO A 166 -1.68 31.77 -21.99
CA PRO A 166 -1.46 30.75 -20.97
C PRO A 166 -2.70 29.85 -20.82
N ILE A 167 -2.45 28.55 -20.63
CA ILE A 167 -3.51 27.57 -20.40
C ILE A 167 -4.30 27.90 -19.12
N PRO A 168 -5.65 27.93 -19.15
CA PRO A 168 -6.46 28.03 -17.95
C PRO A 168 -6.17 26.89 -16.96
N CYS A 169 -6.23 27.18 -15.67
CA CYS A 169 -5.76 26.24 -14.65
C CYS A 169 -6.51 24.90 -14.70
N GLU A 170 -7.84 24.96 -14.78
CA GLU A 170 -8.71 23.78 -14.84
C GLU A 170 -8.47 22.91 -16.09
N GLN A 171 -8.18 23.54 -17.24
CA GLN A 171 -7.91 22.82 -18.48
C GLN A 171 -6.62 22.00 -18.40
N LEU A 172 -5.57 22.57 -17.77
CA LEU A 172 -4.32 21.84 -17.55
C LEU A 172 -4.52 20.62 -16.63
N VAL A 173 -5.29 20.81 -15.55
CA VAL A 173 -5.59 19.73 -14.59
C VAL A 173 -6.41 18.63 -15.25
N THR A 174 -7.46 19.01 -16.00
CA THR A 174 -8.33 18.06 -16.71
C THR A 174 -7.54 17.22 -17.71
N ALA A 175 -6.71 17.86 -18.53
CA ALA A 175 -5.90 17.15 -19.54
C ALA A 175 -4.95 16.12 -18.92
N LEU A 176 -4.36 16.40 -17.74
CA LEU A 176 -3.56 15.41 -17.03
C LEU A 176 -4.43 14.29 -16.42
N CYS A 177 -5.59 14.65 -15.89
CA CYS A 177 -6.52 13.72 -15.28
C CYS A 177 -7.07 12.71 -16.30
N ASP A 178 -7.29 13.13 -17.55
CA ASP A 178 -7.65 12.24 -18.66
C ASP A 178 -6.54 11.19 -18.93
N ILE A 179 -5.27 11.61 -18.85
CA ILE A 179 -4.13 10.68 -18.97
C ILE A 179 -4.11 9.70 -17.79
N LYS A 180 -4.34 10.17 -16.56
CA LYS A 180 -4.42 9.28 -15.39
C LYS A 180 -5.57 8.28 -15.52
N GLN A 181 -6.74 8.75 -15.99
CA GLN A 181 -7.94 7.93 -16.19
C GLN A 181 -7.70 6.85 -17.24
N ALA A 182 -6.98 7.15 -18.33
CA ALA A 182 -6.63 6.16 -19.34
C ALA A 182 -5.93 4.93 -18.73
N TYR A 183 -5.02 5.15 -17.77
CA TYR A 183 -4.29 4.07 -17.08
C TYR A 183 -5.14 3.26 -16.09
N THR A 184 -6.35 3.73 -15.75
CA THR A 184 -7.28 2.97 -14.90
C THR A 184 -8.27 2.15 -15.73
N GLN A 185 -8.48 2.51 -16.99
CA GLN A 185 -9.48 1.90 -17.86
C GLN A 185 -8.89 0.94 -18.91
N PHE A 186 -7.70 1.21 -19.44
CA PHE A 186 -7.10 0.37 -20.49
C PHE A 186 -5.57 0.30 -20.43
N GLY A 187 -4.99 -0.61 -21.21
CA GLY A 187 -3.53 -0.76 -21.36
C GLY A 187 -2.86 -1.75 -20.41
N GLY A 188 -3.55 -2.22 -19.35
CA GLY A 188 -3.02 -3.21 -18.41
C GLY A 188 -1.72 -2.74 -17.76
N LYS A 189 -1.69 -1.48 -17.33
CA LYS A 189 -0.57 -0.86 -16.61
C LYS A 189 -1.06 -0.47 -15.22
N ARG A 190 -0.15 -0.37 -14.25
CA ARG A 190 -0.50 0.20 -12.95
C ARG A 190 -0.85 1.69 -13.11
N PRO A 191 -1.76 2.24 -12.31
CA PRO A 191 -2.01 3.67 -12.27
C PRO A 191 -0.78 4.41 -11.71
N PHE A 192 -0.76 5.73 -11.93
CA PHE A 192 0.24 6.59 -11.32
C PHE A 192 -0.04 6.73 -9.82
N GLY A 193 0.92 6.36 -8.98
CA GLY A 193 0.79 6.41 -7.52
C GLY A 193 0.99 7.81 -6.94
N VAL A 194 0.35 8.83 -7.53
CA VAL A 194 0.61 10.25 -7.21
C VAL A 194 -0.67 11.09 -7.18
N SER A 195 -0.84 11.79 -6.07
CA SER A 195 -1.74 12.93 -5.97
C SER A 195 -0.96 14.24 -6.13
N LEU A 196 -1.59 15.22 -6.76
CA LEU A 196 -0.99 16.53 -7.01
C LEU A 196 -1.91 17.62 -6.48
N LEU A 197 -1.30 18.63 -5.84
CA LEU A 197 -1.93 19.92 -5.58
C LEU A 197 -1.40 20.94 -6.58
N TYR A 198 -2.30 21.62 -7.27
CA TYR A 198 -1.99 22.63 -8.27
C TYR A 198 -2.35 23.98 -7.72
N ILE A 199 -1.45 24.95 -7.86
CA ILE A 199 -1.72 26.34 -7.61
C ILE A 199 -1.52 27.12 -8.91
N GLY A 200 -2.41 28.05 -9.19
CA GLY A 200 -2.34 28.82 -10.41
C GLY A 200 -3.14 30.11 -10.36
N TRP A 201 -2.87 30.97 -11.32
CA TRP A 201 -3.69 32.15 -11.59
C TRP A 201 -4.06 32.17 -13.08
N ASP A 202 -5.33 32.38 -13.40
CA ASP A 202 -5.76 32.70 -14.76
C ASP A 202 -6.73 33.88 -14.79
N LYS A 203 -6.99 34.37 -16.01
CA LYS A 203 -7.87 35.53 -16.25
C LYS A 203 -9.36 35.26 -16.01
N HIS A 204 -9.77 33.99 -15.89
CA HIS A 204 -11.18 33.60 -15.80
C HIS A 204 -11.65 33.52 -14.35
N TYR A 205 -10.86 32.85 -13.50
CA TYR A 205 -11.22 32.58 -12.10
C TYR A 205 -10.21 33.10 -11.09
N GLY A 206 -9.12 33.75 -11.55
CA GLY A 206 -8.09 34.28 -10.67
C GLY A 206 -7.29 33.16 -10.00
N PHE A 207 -6.98 33.33 -8.71
CA PHE A 207 -6.23 32.33 -7.94
C PHE A 207 -7.06 31.07 -7.72
N GLN A 208 -6.47 29.93 -8.02
CA GLN A 208 -7.11 28.63 -7.93
C GLN A 208 -6.20 27.60 -7.27
N LEU A 209 -6.81 26.67 -6.55
CA LEU A 209 -6.17 25.50 -5.97
C LEU A 209 -6.96 24.27 -6.39
N TYR A 210 -6.29 23.31 -7.03
CA TYR A 210 -6.88 22.03 -7.41
C TYR A 210 -6.14 20.88 -6.75
N GLN A 211 -6.86 19.78 -6.54
CA GLN A 211 -6.31 18.50 -6.15
C GLN A 211 -6.69 17.47 -7.19
N SER A 212 -5.75 16.63 -7.62
CA SER A 212 -6.02 15.42 -8.41
C SER A 212 -5.47 14.19 -7.73
N ASP A 213 -6.07 13.05 -8.01
CA ASP A 213 -5.70 11.77 -7.41
C ASP A 213 -5.39 10.70 -8.50
N PRO A 214 -4.95 9.48 -8.13
CA PRO A 214 -4.65 8.39 -9.08
C PRO A 214 -5.83 7.89 -9.91
N SER A 215 -7.07 8.14 -9.50
CA SER A 215 -8.25 7.68 -10.23
C SER A 215 -8.49 8.45 -11.53
N GLY A 216 -7.85 9.61 -11.67
CA GLY A 216 -8.16 10.58 -12.72
C GLY A 216 -9.26 11.56 -12.32
N ASN A 217 -9.71 11.55 -11.07
CA ASN A 217 -10.58 12.59 -10.55
C ASN A 217 -9.77 13.81 -10.10
N TYR A 218 -10.40 14.98 -10.20
CA TYR A 218 -9.90 16.22 -9.63
C TYR A 218 -11.03 17.04 -9.01
N GLY A 219 -10.67 17.97 -8.12
CA GLY A 219 -11.60 18.92 -7.52
C GLY A 219 -10.91 20.23 -7.19
N GLY A 220 -11.66 21.33 -7.29
CA GLY A 220 -11.23 22.66 -6.84
C GLY A 220 -11.45 22.83 -5.34
N TRP A 221 -10.47 23.42 -4.64
CA TRP A 221 -10.46 23.56 -3.19
C TRP A 221 -10.08 24.98 -2.77
N LYS A 222 -10.62 25.45 -1.64
CA LYS A 222 -10.13 26.66 -0.96
C LYS A 222 -8.96 26.36 -0.05
N ALA A 223 -8.97 25.20 0.60
CA ALA A 223 -7.82 24.65 1.31
C ALA A 223 -7.97 23.13 1.33
N THR A 224 -6.87 22.41 1.16
CA THR A 224 -6.86 20.95 1.20
C THR A 224 -5.47 20.42 1.58
N CYS A 225 -5.38 19.13 1.86
CA CYS A 225 -4.16 18.42 2.20
C CYS A 225 -4.15 17.02 1.57
N ILE A 226 -2.99 16.60 1.08
CA ILE A 226 -2.68 15.24 0.64
C ILE A 226 -1.46 14.71 1.41
N GLY A 227 -1.22 13.41 1.35
CA GLY A 227 -0.14 12.77 2.09
C GLY A 227 -0.56 12.31 3.49
N ASN A 228 0.46 12.05 4.31
CA ASN A 228 0.30 11.61 5.69
C ASN A 228 -0.53 12.58 6.52
N ASN A 229 -1.35 12.04 7.43
CA ASN A 229 -2.22 12.80 8.33
C ASN A 229 -3.15 13.83 7.63
N SER A 230 -3.46 13.64 6.34
CA SER A 230 -4.32 14.54 5.57
C SER A 230 -5.71 14.73 6.19
N ALA A 231 -6.32 13.68 6.76
CA ALA A 231 -7.61 13.78 7.44
C ALA A 231 -7.58 14.74 8.65
N ALA A 232 -6.53 14.68 9.47
CA ALA A 232 -6.33 15.59 10.59
C ALA A 232 -6.05 17.02 10.11
N ALA A 233 -5.21 17.17 9.08
CA ALA A 233 -4.90 18.46 8.46
C ALA A 233 -6.16 19.16 7.94
N VAL A 234 -7.01 18.44 7.21
CA VAL A 234 -8.29 18.97 6.67
C VAL A 234 -9.24 19.36 7.80
N SER A 235 -9.30 18.61 8.90
CA SER A 235 -10.11 18.98 10.07
C SER A 235 -9.70 20.33 10.65
N MET A 236 -8.39 20.57 10.78
CA MET A 236 -7.87 21.85 11.27
C MET A 236 -8.11 22.99 10.28
N LEU A 237 -7.87 22.74 8.98
CA LEU A 237 -8.14 23.72 7.93
C LEU A 237 -9.61 24.14 7.92
N LYS A 238 -10.55 23.20 8.10
CA LYS A 238 -11.99 23.52 8.19
C LYS A 238 -12.34 24.44 9.37
N GLN A 239 -11.65 24.31 10.50
CA GLN A 239 -11.93 25.10 11.70
C GLN A 239 -11.37 26.52 11.61
N ASP A 240 -10.15 26.66 11.09
CA ASP A 240 -9.40 27.92 11.15
C ASP A 240 -9.45 28.73 9.84
N TYR A 241 -9.84 28.12 8.73
CA TYR A 241 -9.96 28.81 7.45
C TYR A 241 -11.18 29.75 7.44
N LYS A 242 -10.92 31.03 7.18
CA LYS A 242 -11.94 32.07 7.05
C LYS A 242 -12.21 32.36 5.58
N GLU A 243 -13.38 31.98 5.12
CA GLU A 243 -13.80 32.20 3.75
C GLU A 243 -13.92 33.70 3.43
N GLY A 244 -13.37 34.14 2.30
CA GLY A 244 -13.49 35.53 1.82
C GLY A 244 -12.56 36.55 2.48
N ASP A 245 -12.00 36.25 3.66
CA ASP A 245 -11.15 37.17 4.43
C ASP A 245 -9.69 36.68 4.59
N MET A 246 -9.31 35.61 3.89
CA MET A 246 -7.98 35.04 4.01
C MET A 246 -6.95 35.86 3.24
N THR A 247 -5.93 36.36 3.94
CA THR A 247 -4.73 36.98 3.35
C THR A 247 -3.59 35.97 3.24
N LEU A 248 -2.61 36.21 2.39
CA LEU A 248 -1.46 35.33 2.22
C LEU A 248 -0.67 35.21 3.53
N LYS A 249 -0.57 36.29 4.31
CA LYS A 249 0.10 36.29 5.62
C LYS A 249 -0.64 35.40 6.63
N SER A 250 -1.96 35.47 6.68
CA SER A 250 -2.75 34.61 7.58
C SER A 250 -2.76 33.16 7.11
N ALA A 251 -2.78 32.93 5.79
CA ALA A 251 -2.66 31.60 5.21
C ALA A 251 -1.30 30.95 5.53
N LEU A 252 -0.19 31.71 5.46
CA LEU A 252 1.14 31.22 5.85
C LEU A 252 1.21 30.83 7.33
N ALA A 253 0.60 31.63 8.22
CA ALA A 253 0.53 31.30 9.64
C ALA A 253 -0.29 30.02 9.88
N LEU A 254 -1.43 29.88 9.19
CA LEU A 254 -2.26 28.69 9.26
C LEU A 254 -1.54 27.45 8.72
N ALA A 255 -0.79 27.57 7.62
CA ALA A 255 0.00 26.47 7.06
C ALA A 255 1.02 25.93 8.07
N ILE A 256 1.75 26.83 8.76
CA ILE A 256 2.70 26.44 9.81
C ILE A 256 1.98 25.76 10.98
N LYS A 257 0.84 26.31 11.43
CA LYS A 257 0.04 25.71 12.51
C LYS A 257 -0.40 24.28 12.17
N VAL A 258 -0.87 24.06 10.95
CA VAL A 258 -1.32 22.73 10.51
C VAL A 258 -0.14 21.78 10.40
N LEU A 259 0.97 22.17 9.76
CA LEU A 259 2.17 21.33 9.64
C LEU A 259 2.78 20.98 11.00
N ASN A 260 2.82 21.92 11.95
CA ASN A 260 3.32 21.67 13.31
C ASN A 260 2.50 20.58 14.03
N LYS A 261 1.21 20.46 13.72
CA LYS A 261 0.33 19.46 14.34
C LYS A 261 0.28 18.13 13.60
N THR A 262 0.50 18.13 12.30
CA THR A 262 0.40 16.93 11.46
C THR A 262 1.72 16.18 11.31
N MET A 263 2.85 16.84 11.58
CA MET A 263 4.17 16.22 11.52
C MET A 263 4.53 15.56 12.87
N ASP A 264 5.04 14.34 12.83
CA ASP A 264 5.48 13.57 14.02
C ASP A 264 6.83 14.07 14.57
N VAL A 265 6.99 15.39 14.71
CA VAL A 265 8.20 16.03 15.19
C VAL A 265 7.84 16.99 16.31
N SER A 266 8.53 16.90 17.43
CA SER A 266 8.29 17.75 18.61
C SER A 266 8.50 19.25 18.36
N LYS A 267 9.30 19.60 17.35
CA LYS A 267 9.51 20.98 16.90
C LYS A 267 9.68 21.03 15.39
N LEU A 268 8.94 21.93 14.75
CA LEU A 268 9.08 22.21 13.33
C LEU A 268 10.41 22.93 13.06
N SER A 269 11.17 22.48 12.07
CA SER A 269 12.39 23.16 11.60
C SER A 269 12.23 23.59 10.14
N ALA A 270 12.91 24.67 9.75
CA ALA A 270 12.84 25.19 8.39
C ALA A 270 13.41 24.21 7.35
N GLU A 271 14.33 23.32 7.73
CA GLU A 271 14.88 22.28 6.86
C GLU A 271 13.84 21.20 6.51
N LYS A 272 12.81 21.01 7.33
CA LYS A 272 11.80 19.95 7.16
C LYS A 272 10.59 20.39 6.34
N VAL A 273 10.50 21.66 5.98
CA VAL A 273 9.33 22.20 5.26
C VAL A 273 9.76 23.05 4.07
N GLU A 274 9.03 22.91 2.97
CA GLU A 274 9.10 23.81 1.82
C GLU A 274 7.79 24.55 1.68
N ILE A 275 7.88 25.86 1.45
CA ILE A 275 6.71 26.69 1.22
C ILE A 275 6.93 27.47 -0.06
N ALA A 276 5.98 27.39 -0.99
CA ALA A 276 5.94 28.24 -2.15
C ALA A 276 4.67 29.09 -2.15
N THR A 277 4.82 30.35 -2.57
CA THR A 277 3.72 31.29 -2.74
C THR A 277 3.60 31.68 -4.20
N LEU A 278 2.37 31.82 -4.68
CA LEU A 278 2.03 32.36 -5.98
C LEU A 278 1.18 33.62 -5.78
N THR A 279 1.72 34.75 -6.22
CA THR A 279 1.10 36.08 -6.11
C THR A 279 1.02 36.76 -7.48
N ARG A 280 0.28 37.87 -7.55
CA ARG A 280 0.22 38.73 -8.74
C ARG A 280 0.80 40.09 -8.42
N GLU A 281 1.87 40.47 -9.12
CA GLU A 281 2.51 41.77 -9.01
C GLU A 281 2.61 42.41 -10.40
N ASN A 282 2.15 43.65 -10.56
CA ASN A 282 2.20 44.40 -11.81
C ASN A 282 1.64 43.63 -13.03
N GLY A 283 0.55 42.88 -12.82
CA GLY A 283 -0.07 42.10 -13.89
C GLY A 283 0.76 40.88 -14.36
N LYS A 284 1.75 40.44 -13.57
CA LYS A 284 2.50 39.19 -13.78
C LYS A 284 2.43 38.28 -12.57
N THR A 285 2.44 36.98 -12.82
CA THR A 285 2.43 35.96 -11.76
C THR A 285 3.84 35.73 -11.25
N ILE A 286 4.01 35.73 -9.93
CA ILE A 286 5.29 35.50 -9.26
C ILE A 286 5.16 34.24 -8.41
N ILE A 287 5.94 33.23 -8.76
CA ILE A 287 6.06 31.99 -8.01
C ILE A 287 7.39 32.02 -7.28
N ARG A 288 7.36 31.93 -5.96
CA ARG A 288 8.55 32.02 -5.11
C ARG A 288 8.53 30.93 -4.04
N VAL A 289 9.58 30.12 -4.01
CA VAL A 289 9.88 29.25 -2.87
C VAL A 289 10.54 30.10 -1.80
N LEU A 290 10.01 30.06 -0.58
CA LEU A 290 10.52 30.83 0.55
C LEU A 290 11.89 30.29 0.97
N LYS A 291 12.82 31.20 1.26
CA LYS A 291 14.14 30.81 1.77
C LYS A 291 14.01 30.33 3.22
N GLN A 292 14.93 29.46 3.66
CA GLN A 292 14.92 28.93 5.03
C GLN A 292 14.81 30.04 6.10
N LYS A 293 15.53 31.16 5.95
CA LYS A 293 15.44 32.31 6.87
C LYS A 293 14.03 32.90 7.00
N GLU A 294 13.26 32.92 5.91
CA GLU A 294 11.88 33.42 5.93
C GLU A 294 10.95 32.42 6.62
N VAL A 295 11.15 31.12 6.36
CA VAL A 295 10.41 30.04 7.00
C VAL A 295 10.67 30.02 8.52
N GLU A 296 11.93 30.18 8.95
CA GLU A 296 12.29 30.26 10.37
C GLU A 296 11.57 31.41 11.10
N VAL A 297 11.40 32.56 10.44
CA VAL A 297 10.68 33.70 11.01
C VAL A 297 9.20 33.35 11.22
N LEU A 298 8.58 32.61 10.28
CA LEU A 298 7.21 32.16 10.40
C LEU A 298 7.05 31.14 11.55
N ILE A 299 7.98 30.19 11.68
CA ILE A 299 7.98 29.20 12.77
C ILE A 299 8.12 29.90 14.13
N LYS A 300 9.11 30.79 14.29
CA LYS A 300 9.32 31.55 15.53
C LYS A 300 8.10 32.40 15.91
N LYS A 301 7.43 32.99 14.91
CA LYS A 301 6.21 33.75 15.14
C LYS A 301 5.07 32.86 15.63
N HIS A 302 4.93 31.66 15.06
CA HIS A 302 3.94 30.68 15.49
C HIS A 302 4.19 30.22 16.95
N GLU A 303 5.44 29.90 17.31
CA GLU A 303 5.80 29.54 18.70
C GLU A 303 5.43 30.64 19.71
N GLN A 304 5.64 31.91 19.34
CA GLN A 304 5.24 33.06 20.16
C GLN A 304 3.72 33.20 20.29
N GLU A 305 2.97 32.90 19.24
CA GLU A 305 1.51 32.94 19.25
C GLU A 305 0.92 31.80 20.09
N GLU A 306 1.47 30.58 20.00
CA GLU A 306 1.08 29.47 20.87
C GLU A 306 1.39 29.76 22.34
N ALA A 307 2.60 30.23 22.66
CA ALA A 307 2.96 30.60 24.04
C ALA A 307 2.07 31.70 24.62
N LYS A 308 1.60 32.66 23.79
CA LYS A 308 0.62 33.68 24.19
C LYS A 308 -0.77 33.08 24.41
N ALA A 309 -1.21 32.18 23.53
CA ALA A 309 -2.49 31.51 23.66
C ALA A 309 -2.55 30.62 24.92
N GLU A 310 -1.48 29.90 25.22
CA GLU A 310 -1.34 29.11 26.44
C GLU A 310 -1.41 30.00 27.69
N ARG A 311 -0.63 31.09 27.75
CA ARG A 311 -0.68 32.05 28.86
C ARG A 311 -2.07 32.67 29.04
N ALA A 312 -2.74 33.04 27.95
CA ALA A 312 -4.10 33.58 28.00
C ALA A 312 -5.13 32.54 28.46
N SER A 313 -4.95 31.27 28.08
CA SER A 313 -5.79 30.17 28.56
C SER A 313 -5.56 29.88 30.05
N GLU A 314 -4.32 29.96 30.51
CA GLU A 314 -3.94 29.80 31.92
C GLU A 314 -4.48 30.97 32.77
N GLU A 315 -4.35 32.21 32.31
CA GLU A 315 -4.93 33.38 32.97
C GLU A 315 -6.47 33.28 33.03
N LYS A 316 -7.13 32.80 31.97
CA LYS A 316 -8.58 32.52 32.01
C LYS A 316 -8.93 31.41 32.99
N ARG A 317 -8.10 30.36 33.09
CA ARG A 317 -8.27 29.26 34.06
C ARG A 317 -8.13 29.75 35.50
N ILE A 318 -7.10 30.56 35.78
CA ILE A 318 -6.87 31.17 37.10
C ILE A 318 -8.01 32.12 37.46
N ARG A 319 -8.45 32.97 36.52
CA ARG A 319 -9.57 33.91 36.71
C ARG A 319 -10.92 33.22 36.92
N GLY A 320 -11.12 32.06 36.28
CA GLY A 320 -12.30 31.19 36.49
C GLY A 320 -12.33 30.54 37.88
N SER A 321 -11.18 30.32 38.51
CA SER A 321 -11.10 29.74 39.87
C SER A 321 -11.32 30.76 41.01
N LEU A 322 -11.30 32.07 40.72
CA LEU A 322 -11.42 33.14 41.72
C LEU A 322 -12.88 33.57 42.02
N HIS A 323 -13.89 32.88 41.51
CA HIS A 323 -15.30 33.14 41.85
C HIS A 323 -15.76 32.23 43.01
N VAL A 324 -15.44 32.64 44.24
CA VAL A 324 -15.97 32.06 45.48
C VAL A 324 -17.24 32.83 45.89
N PRO A 325 -18.39 32.19 46.15
CA PRO A 325 -19.55 32.88 46.72
C PRO A 325 -19.30 33.21 48.20
N ARG A 326 -19.68 34.42 48.63
CA ARG A 326 -19.58 34.88 50.03
C ARG A 326 -20.40 34.00 50.99
N PRO A 327 -19.97 33.85 52.26
CA PRO A 327 -20.64 32.99 53.23
C PRO A 327 -21.71 33.74 54.04
N LEU A 328 -22.78 33.03 54.41
CA LEU A 328 -23.55 33.24 55.64
C LEU A 328 -23.87 31.86 56.24
N SER A 329 -23.81 31.80 57.56
CA SER A 329 -23.49 30.66 58.42
C SER A 329 -24.75 29.96 58.98
N PRO A 330 -24.70 29.14 60.06
CA PRO A 330 -24.88 27.69 59.97
C PRO A 330 -26.01 27.14 60.84
N LEU A 331 -26.52 25.95 60.53
CA LEU A 331 -27.23 25.01 61.42
C LEU A 331 -27.36 23.72 60.59
N GLY A 332 -26.92 22.54 60.99
CA GLY A 332 -26.47 22.01 62.26
C GLY A 332 -26.92 20.55 62.27
N ALA A 333 -25.97 19.63 62.55
CA ALA A 333 -26.20 18.22 62.90
C ALA A 333 -26.84 17.32 61.82
N MET A 334 -26.64 16.02 61.74
CA MET A 334 -25.74 15.01 62.32
C MET A 334 -26.09 13.71 61.56
N ALA A 335 -25.10 12.81 61.45
CA ALA A 335 -25.27 11.35 61.50
C ALA A 335 -26.08 10.58 60.43
N GLU A 336 -25.32 9.74 59.71
CA GLU A 336 -25.53 8.31 59.47
C GLU A 336 -26.57 7.79 58.44
N ALA A 337 -26.04 6.92 57.58
CA ALA A 337 -26.76 5.90 56.79
C ALA A 337 -27.31 4.80 57.74
N PRO A 338 -28.30 3.95 57.37
CA PRO A 338 -28.02 2.87 56.41
C PRO A 338 -29.22 2.36 55.58
N LEU A 339 -28.91 1.31 54.80
CA LEU A 339 -29.69 0.40 53.96
C LEU A 339 -31.15 0.04 54.36
N LEU A 340 -31.82 -0.45 53.31
CA LEU A 340 -32.71 -1.64 53.21
C LEU A 340 -34.23 -1.39 52.99
N LEU A 341 -34.61 -1.65 51.72
CA LEU A 341 -35.62 -2.63 51.28
C LEU A 341 -37.13 -2.35 51.39
N LEU A 342 -37.76 -2.42 50.20
CA LEU A 342 -39.08 -2.97 49.85
C LEU A 342 -40.32 -2.45 50.62
N LEU A 343 -41.29 -1.90 49.87
CA LEU A 343 -42.60 -2.55 49.67
C LEU A 343 -43.47 -1.77 48.64
N LEU A 344 -44.13 -2.55 47.78
CA LEU A 344 -45.10 -2.15 46.78
C LEU A 344 -46.37 -1.56 47.41
N SER A 345 -46.96 -0.54 46.80
CA SER A 345 -48.40 -0.53 46.48
C SER A 345 -48.76 0.55 45.46
N ALA A 346 -49.72 0.19 44.61
CA ALA A 346 -50.13 0.87 43.40
C ALA A 346 -51.02 2.11 43.66
N SER A 347 -50.98 3.09 42.75
CA SER A 347 -52.21 3.72 42.26
C SER A 347 -51.98 4.39 40.90
N HIS A 348 -53.04 4.36 40.11
CA HIS A 348 -53.14 4.68 38.70
C HIS A 348 -53.08 6.19 38.43
N GLY A 349 -52.56 6.60 37.27
CA GLY A 349 -52.75 7.96 36.75
C GLY A 349 -51.86 8.26 35.55
N ALA A 350 -52.47 8.54 34.40
CA ALA A 350 -51.88 8.44 33.08
C ALA A 350 -51.08 9.67 32.58
N ALA A 351 -50.37 9.41 31.48
CA ALA A 351 -49.80 10.31 30.46
C ALA A 351 -48.47 11.02 30.81
N GLY A 352 -47.40 10.95 30.04
CA GLY A 352 -47.11 10.26 28.78
C GLY A 352 -45.77 10.79 28.26
N ALA A 353 -44.78 9.91 28.06
CA ALA A 353 -43.58 10.20 27.28
C ALA A 353 -43.04 8.88 26.69
N ARG A 354 -42.94 8.85 25.37
CA ARG A 354 -42.56 7.69 24.54
C ARG A 354 -41.14 7.21 24.88
N SER A 355 -41.00 5.94 25.24
CA SER A 355 -39.71 5.24 25.25
C SER A 355 -39.46 4.58 23.89
N LEU A 356 -38.23 4.75 23.39
CA LEU A 356 -37.66 3.94 22.32
C LEU A 356 -37.70 2.46 22.76
N GLY A 357 -38.40 1.62 22.00
CA GLY A 357 -38.36 0.19 22.20
C GLY A 357 -36.99 -0.38 21.84
N THR A 358 -36.28 -0.95 22.82
CA THR A 358 -35.28 -1.97 22.57
C THR A 358 -36.02 -3.23 22.12
N SER A 359 -35.86 -3.61 20.85
CA SER A 359 -36.41 -4.85 20.31
C SER A 359 -35.86 -6.06 21.09
N GLU A 360 -36.74 -6.92 21.60
CA GLU A 360 -36.33 -8.19 22.21
C GLU A 360 -35.51 -9.04 21.21
N PRO A 361 -34.42 -9.68 21.65
CA PRO A 361 -33.67 -10.59 20.79
C PRO A 361 -34.56 -11.79 20.40
N SER A 362 -34.45 -12.21 19.14
CA SER A 362 -35.23 -13.30 18.56
C SER A 362 -35.07 -14.59 19.36
N PHE A 363 -36.07 -15.47 19.33
CA PHE A 363 -36.03 -16.79 19.98
C PHE A 363 -34.76 -17.58 19.63
N ILE A 364 -34.32 -17.50 18.38
CA ILE A 364 -33.10 -18.14 17.88
C ILE A 364 -31.84 -17.55 18.52
N ALA A 365 -31.75 -16.21 18.66
CA ALA A 365 -30.60 -15.57 19.30
C ALA A 365 -30.50 -15.92 20.80
N LYS A 366 -31.64 -16.06 21.49
CA LYS A 366 -31.68 -16.54 22.89
C LYS A 366 -31.22 -18.00 23.00
N SER A 367 -31.57 -18.85 22.03
CA SER A 367 -31.09 -20.25 21.97
C SER A 367 -29.60 -20.38 21.63
N GLU A 368 -29.07 -19.53 20.76
CA GLU A 368 -27.64 -19.48 20.42
C GLU A 368 -26.79 -19.01 21.61
N ASP A 369 -27.23 -17.98 22.36
CA ASP A 369 -26.56 -17.54 23.59
C ASP A 369 -26.52 -18.64 24.66
N ARG A 370 -27.62 -19.38 24.83
CA ARG A 370 -27.68 -20.53 25.74
C ARG A 370 -26.75 -21.66 25.30
N LEU A 371 -26.68 -21.95 23.99
CA LEU A 371 -25.77 -22.94 23.44
C LEU A 371 -24.31 -22.55 23.69
N PHE A 372 -23.96 -21.30 23.40
CA PHE A 372 -22.61 -20.79 23.61
C PHE A 372 -22.18 -20.89 25.08
N LYS A 373 -23.05 -20.47 26.02
CA LYS A 373 -22.76 -20.60 27.45
C LYS A 373 -22.55 -22.05 27.88
N HIS A 374 -23.42 -22.96 27.44
CA HIS A 374 -23.32 -24.38 27.77
C HIS A 374 -22.04 -25.03 27.23
N LEU A 375 -21.64 -24.71 25.98
CA LEU A 375 -20.44 -25.29 25.38
C LEU A 375 -19.13 -24.78 26.00
N PHE A 376 -19.12 -23.56 26.55
CA PHE A 376 -17.90 -22.90 27.04
C PHE A 376 -17.81 -22.73 28.56
N GLU A 377 -18.77 -23.25 29.33
CA GLU A 377 -18.77 -23.15 30.81
C GLU A 377 -17.54 -23.83 31.44
N ASP A 378 -17.18 -25.03 30.96
CA ASP A 378 -16.05 -25.85 31.44
C ASP A 378 -15.01 -26.14 30.34
N TYR A 379 -14.98 -25.32 29.29
CA TYR A 379 -14.09 -25.54 28.15
C TYR A 379 -12.71 -24.89 28.36
N GLU A 380 -11.70 -25.74 28.55
CA GLU A 380 -10.31 -25.30 28.68
C GLU A 380 -9.56 -25.37 27.34
N ARG A 381 -9.24 -24.21 26.77
CA ARG A 381 -8.57 -24.07 25.45
C ARG A 381 -7.17 -24.68 25.39
N TRP A 382 -6.52 -24.90 26.53
CA TRP A 382 -5.14 -25.40 26.59
C TRP A 382 -5.08 -26.93 26.63
N VAL A 383 -6.21 -27.58 26.85
CA VAL A 383 -6.30 -29.04 26.99
C VAL A 383 -6.70 -29.63 25.64
N ARG A 384 -5.91 -30.60 25.15
CA ARG A 384 -6.20 -31.30 23.90
C ARG A 384 -7.60 -31.94 23.95
N PRO A 385 -8.46 -31.74 22.94
CA PRO A 385 -9.81 -32.26 22.91
C PRO A 385 -9.86 -33.74 22.50
N VAL A 386 -9.46 -34.62 23.42
CA VAL A 386 -9.48 -36.08 23.25
C VAL A 386 -10.32 -36.75 24.34
N GLU A 387 -10.90 -37.91 24.05
CA GLU A 387 -11.62 -38.72 25.04
C GLU A 387 -10.64 -39.48 25.94
N HIS A 388 -9.59 -40.06 25.37
CA HIS A 388 -8.51 -40.74 26.08
C HIS A 388 -7.17 -40.06 25.80
N LEU A 389 -6.26 -40.08 26.78
CA LEU A 389 -4.93 -39.45 26.67
C LEU A 389 -4.08 -39.99 25.50
N ASN A 390 -4.34 -41.22 25.07
CA ASN A 390 -3.65 -41.90 23.97
C ASN A 390 -4.27 -41.63 22.59
N ASP A 391 -5.41 -40.94 22.53
CA ASP A 391 -6.07 -40.66 21.26
C ASP A 391 -5.29 -39.60 20.46
N THR A 392 -5.33 -39.73 19.14
CA THR A 392 -4.69 -38.80 18.22
C THR A 392 -5.73 -37.89 17.58
N ILE A 393 -5.44 -36.59 17.56
CA ILE A 393 -6.29 -35.62 16.86
C ILE A 393 -5.85 -35.57 15.41
N LYS A 394 -6.74 -35.95 14.50
CA LYS A 394 -6.52 -35.81 13.06
C LYS A 394 -6.84 -34.38 12.64
N VAL A 395 -5.83 -33.65 12.18
CA VAL A 395 -5.99 -32.30 11.63
C VAL A 395 -5.88 -32.38 10.11
N LYS A 396 -6.94 -32.00 9.40
CA LYS A 396 -6.88 -31.77 7.97
C LYS A 396 -6.33 -30.37 7.73
N PHE A 397 -5.25 -30.32 6.97
CA PHE A 397 -4.54 -29.10 6.65
C PHE A 397 -4.62 -28.85 5.14
N GLY A 398 -5.01 -27.64 4.77
CA GLY A 398 -5.01 -27.15 3.40
C GLY A 398 -4.37 -25.79 3.35
N LEU A 399 -3.64 -25.52 2.28
CA LEU A 399 -3.00 -24.24 2.04
C LEU A 399 -3.38 -23.76 0.65
N ALA A 400 -3.90 -22.54 0.57
CA ALA A 400 -4.21 -21.89 -0.68
C ALA A 400 -3.40 -20.60 -0.77
N ILE A 401 -2.46 -20.54 -1.70
CA ILE A 401 -1.67 -19.32 -1.92
C ILE A 401 -2.60 -18.27 -2.52
N SER A 402 -2.72 -17.13 -1.83
CA SER A 402 -3.50 -15.98 -2.34
C SER A 402 -2.62 -15.09 -3.22
N GLN A 403 -1.37 -14.88 -2.82
CA GLN A 403 -0.43 -14.04 -3.54
C GLN A 403 1.02 -14.43 -3.23
N LEU A 404 1.87 -14.43 -4.27
CA LEU A 404 3.32 -14.34 -4.12
C LEU A 404 3.68 -12.86 -3.95
N VAL A 405 4.11 -12.46 -2.76
CA VAL A 405 4.36 -11.06 -2.38
C VAL A 405 5.71 -10.60 -2.90
N ASP A 406 6.73 -11.42 -2.69
CA ASP A 406 8.11 -11.08 -3.03
C ASP A 406 8.97 -12.34 -3.19
N VAL A 407 9.99 -12.26 -4.04
CA VAL A 407 11.01 -13.28 -4.22
C VAL A 407 12.37 -12.58 -4.19
N ASP A 408 13.16 -12.87 -3.18
CA ASP A 408 14.52 -12.34 -3.02
C ASP A 408 15.50 -13.42 -3.50
N GLU A 409 15.95 -13.29 -4.75
CA GLU A 409 16.90 -14.20 -5.38
C GLU A 409 18.25 -14.26 -4.67
N LYS A 410 18.68 -13.14 -4.09
CA LYS A 410 19.99 -13.01 -3.48
C LYS A 410 20.03 -13.73 -2.14
N ASN A 411 18.96 -13.57 -1.37
CA ASN A 411 18.81 -14.18 -0.06
C ASN A 411 18.10 -15.53 -0.11
N GLN A 412 17.64 -15.98 -1.28
CA GLN A 412 16.94 -17.26 -1.48
C GLN A 412 15.65 -17.35 -0.64
N LEU A 413 14.89 -16.26 -0.59
CA LEU A 413 13.68 -16.13 0.22
C LEU A 413 12.46 -15.86 -0.64
N MET A 414 11.33 -16.45 -0.25
CA MET A 414 10.05 -16.27 -0.90
C MET A 414 9.00 -15.85 0.14
N THR A 415 8.33 -14.73 -0.10
CA THR A 415 7.25 -14.22 0.75
C THR A 415 5.90 -14.48 0.08
N THR A 416 5.00 -15.18 0.77
CA THR A 416 3.68 -15.56 0.25
C THR A 416 2.57 -15.22 1.23
N ASN A 417 1.49 -14.63 0.73
CA ASN A 417 0.22 -14.57 1.44
C ASN A 417 -0.57 -15.83 1.12
N VAL A 418 -1.11 -16.47 2.15
CA VAL A 418 -1.85 -17.72 2.03
C VAL A 418 -3.11 -17.72 2.89
N TRP A 419 -4.11 -18.48 2.46
CA TRP A 419 -5.23 -18.91 3.28
C TRP A 419 -4.95 -20.30 3.83
N LEU A 420 -4.91 -20.41 5.15
CA LEU A 420 -4.63 -21.64 5.84
C LEU A 420 -5.94 -22.30 6.24
N LYS A 421 -6.34 -23.42 5.63
CA LYS A 421 -7.54 -24.15 6.04
C LYS A 421 -7.16 -25.27 7.00
N GLN A 422 -7.70 -25.20 8.21
CA GLN A 422 -7.54 -26.23 9.23
C GLN A 422 -8.90 -26.79 9.60
N GLU A 423 -9.00 -28.11 9.69
CA GLU A 423 -10.21 -28.80 10.13
C GLU A 423 -9.84 -29.92 11.11
N TRP A 424 -10.43 -29.89 12.30
CA TRP A 424 -10.25 -30.92 13.33
C TRP A 424 -11.57 -31.16 14.05
N VAL A 425 -11.63 -32.24 14.83
CA VAL A 425 -12.82 -32.58 15.63
C VAL A 425 -12.50 -32.36 17.10
N ASP A 426 -13.34 -31.59 17.77
CA ASP A 426 -13.31 -31.38 19.22
C ASP A 426 -14.47 -32.13 19.87
N VAL A 427 -14.14 -33.14 20.68
CA VAL A 427 -15.15 -33.98 21.33
C VAL A 427 -15.96 -33.26 22.39
N LYS A 428 -15.44 -32.16 22.95
CA LYS A 428 -16.11 -31.36 24.01
C LYS A 428 -17.12 -30.37 23.44
N LEU A 429 -17.02 -30.05 22.15
CA LEU A 429 -17.86 -29.06 21.46
C LEU A 429 -18.96 -29.70 20.62
N LYS A 430 -19.54 -30.81 21.09
CA LYS A 430 -20.65 -31.53 20.46
C LYS A 430 -21.98 -31.17 21.12
N TRP A 431 -23.04 -31.04 20.33
CA TRP A 431 -24.40 -30.85 20.84
C TRP A 431 -25.43 -31.48 19.90
N ASP A 432 -26.63 -31.75 20.43
CA ASP A 432 -27.78 -32.13 19.58
C ASP A 432 -28.49 -30.85 19.10
N PRO A 433 -28.60 -30.59 17.78
CA PRO A 433 -29.35 -29.46 17.24
C PRO A 433 -30.80 -29.37 17.76
N LYS A 434 -31.43 -30.50 18.12
CA LYS A 434 -32.81 -30.53 18.61
C LYS A 434 -32.99 -29.75 19.92
N ASP A 435 -31.97 -29.70 20.77
CA ASP A 435 -32.02 -29.03 22.07
C ASP A 435 -31.83 -27.50 21.95
N TYR A 436 -31.37 -27.03 20.79
CA TYR A 436 -31.01 -25.63 20.56
C TYR A 436 -31.62 -25.08 19.27
N ALA A 437 -32.93 -25.26 19.11
CA ALA A 437 -33.71 -24.66 18.02
C ALA A 437 -33.21 -25.01 16.59
N GLY A 438 -32.58 -26.17 16.42
CA GLY A 438 -32.06 -26.64 15.14
C GLY A 438 -30.72 -26.04 14.71
N ILE A 439 -29.98 -25.39 15.62
CA ILE A 439 -28.66 -24.81 15.31
C ILE A 439 -27.66 -25.92 14.98
N THR A 440 -27.17 -25.94 13.74
CA THR A 440 -26.19 -26.94 13.25
C THR A 440 -24.74 -26.44 13.28
N SER A 441 -24.52 -25.13 13.39
CA SER A 441 -23.19 -24.54 13.45
C SER A 441 -23.19 -23.16 14.09
N ILE A 442 -22.12 -22.81 14.78
CA ILE A 442 -21.90 -21.50 15.42
C ILE A 442 -20.55 -20.92 15.00
N ARG A 443 -20.41 -19.59 15.10
CA ARG A 443 -19.14 -18.88 14.81
C ARG A 443 -18.47 -18.44 16.10
N VAL A 444 -17.32 -19.02 16.40
CA VAL A 444 -16.59 -18.80 17.67
C VAL A 444 -15.26 -18.11 17.37
N PRO A 445 -14.83 -17.10 18.14
CA PRO A 445 -13.47 -16.53 18.02
C PRO A 445 -12.40 -17.63 18.18
N SER A 446 -11.41 -17.70 17.28
CA SER A 446 -10.38 -18.75 17.38
C SER A 446 -9.62 -18.71 18.71
N ALA A 447 -9.43 -17.52 19.28
CA ALA A 447 -8.74 -17.33 20.56
C ALA A 447 -9.38 -18.06 21.76
N SER A 448 -10.67 -18.42 21.70
CA SER A 448 -11.35 -19.16 22.78
C SER A 448 -11.39 -20.68 22.55
N LEU A 449 -10.82 -21.17 21.44
CA LEU A 449 -10.78 -22.59 21.09
C LEU A 449 -9.38 -23.17 21.32
N TRP A 450 -9.30 -24.47 21.55
CA TRP A 450 -8.04 -25.19 21.37
C TRP A 450 -7.69 -25.21 19.87
N ILE A 451 -6.48 -24.78 19.52
CA ILE A 451 -5.98 -24.72 18.14
C ILE A 451 -4.76 -25.66 18.03
N PRO A 452 -4.67 -26.51 17.00
CA PRO A 452 -3.48 -27.33 16.79
C PRO A 452 -2.26 -26.47 16.45
N ASP A 453 -1.09 -26.87 16.96
CA ASP A 453 0.17 -26.17 16.76
C ASP A 453 0.78 -26.55 15.40
N ILE A 454 0.40 -25.84 14.34
CA ILE A 454 1.00 -26.04 13.01
C ILE A 454 1.92 -24.86 12.69
N VAL A 455 3.21 -25.12 12.66
CA VAL A 455 4.27 -24.15 12.33
C VAL A 455 4.94 -24.50 11.01
N LEU A 456 5.41 -23.49 10.30
CA LEU A 456 6.31 -23.63 9.15
C LEU A 456 7.74 -23.80 9.70
N TYR A 457 8.36 -24.95 9.46
CA TYR A 457 9.73 -25.22 9.95
C TYR A 457 10.80 -24.45 9.18
N ASP A 458 10.56 -24.19 7.89
CA ASP A 458 11.47 -23.44 7.02
C ASP A 458 11.16 -21.93 7.02
N ASN A 459 10.63 -21.41 8.14
CA ASN A 459 10.27 -19.99 8.30
C ASN A 459 11.54 -19.15 8.54
N ALA A 460 11.86 -18.26 7.59
CA ALA A 460 13.07 -17.44 7.65
C ALA A 460 12.99 -16.22 8.59
N ASP A 461 11.78 -15.83 9.02
CA ASP A 461 11.55 -14.59 9.78
C ASP A 461 11.23 -14.81 11.27
N GLY A 462 11.01 -16.06 11.69
CA GLY A 462 10.74 -16.42 13.08
C GLY A 462 9.45 -15.85 13.70
N HIS A 463 8.66 -15.04 12.98
CA HIS A 463 7.37 -14.49 13.42
C HIS A 463 6.20 -15.24 12.78
N PHE A 464 5.21 -15.58 13.61
CA PHE A 464 3.97 -16.25 13.20
C PHE A 464 2.78 -15.31 13.49
N GLU A 465 2.48 -14.39 12.58
CA GLU A 465 1.29 -13.54 12.70
C GLU A 465 0.11 -14.13 11.92
N GLY A 466 -0.68 -14.96 12.60
CA GLY A 466 -2.02 -15.33 12.14
C GLY A 466 -3.05 -14.34 12.67
N THR A 467 -3.83 -13.71 11.80
CA THR A 467 -4.92 -12.83 12.25
C THR A 467 -5.98 -13.67 13.01
N SER A 468 -6.39 -13.20 14.20
CA SER A 468 -7.43 -13.85 15.02
C SER A 468 -8.79 -13.74 14.31
N THR A 469 -9.19 -14.80 13.62
CA THR A 469 -10.45 -14.89 12.88
C THR A 469 -11.45 -15.81 13.58
N LYS A 470 -12.74 -15.69 13.28
CA LYS A 470 -13.75 -16.62 13.81
C LYS A 470 -13.64 -17.98 13.11
N ALA A 471 -13.65 -19.06 13.88
CA ALA A 471 -13.80 -20.42 13.40
C ALA A 471 -15.29 -20.81 13.35
N ILE A 472 -15.61 -21.77 12.49
CA ILE A 472 -16.96 -22.35 12.39
C ILE A 472 -16.93 -23.68 13.14
N VAL A 473 -17.74 -23.80 14.18
CA VAL A 473 -17.92 -25.03 14.94
C VAL A 473 -19.26 -25.65 14.52
N LYS A 474 -19.27 -26.93 14.16
CA LYS A 474 -20.46 -27.70 13.79
C LYS A 474 -20.93 -28.59 14.94
N HIS A 475 -22.20 -28.98 14.91
CA HIS A 475 -22.84 -29.74 15.99
C HIS A 475 -22.20 -31.12 16.27
N ASP A 476 -21.52 -31.69 15.28
CA ASP A 476 -20.77 -32.94 15.37
C ASP A 476 -19.38 -32.77 16.03
N GLY A 477 -19.03 -31.56 16.45
CA GLY A 477 -17.73 -31.20 17.02
C GLY A 477 -16.69 -30.85 15.96
N THR A 478 -17.03 -30.85 14.66
CA THR A 478 -16.09 -30.47 13.60
C THR A 478 -15.87 -28.97 13.61
N ILE A 479 -14.61 -28.55 13.73
CA ILE A 479 -14.17 -27.16 13.69
C ILE A 479 -13.46 -26.91 12.37
N VAL A 480 -13.87 -25.84 11.67
CA VAL A 480 -13.20 -25.36 10.46
C VAL A 480 -12.70 -23.94 10.72
N TRP A 481 -11.38 -23.76 10.62
CA TRP A 481 -10.72 -22.47 10.80
C TRP A 481 -9.94 -22.12 9.54
N THR A 482 -10.10 -20.90 9.03
CA THR A 482 -9.44 -20.48 7.77
C THR A 482 -8.81 -19.10 7.89
N PRO A 483 -7.74 -18.93 8.70
CA PRO A 483 -7.06 -17.65 8.84
C PRO A 483 -6.22 -17.31 7.60
N PRO A 484 -6.09 -16.01 7.26
CA PRO A 484 -5.01 -15.56 6.40
C PRO A 484 -3.68 -15.58 7.17
N ALA A 485 -2.61 -15.95 6.48
CA ALA A 485 -1.25 -15.95 7.01
C ALA A 485 -0.26 -15.42 5.97
N ASN A 486 0.82 -14.79 6.43
CA ASN A 486 1.95 -14.43 5.59
C ASN A 486 3.13 -15.34 5.98
N PHE A 487 3.67 -16.08 5.01
CA PHE A 487 4.80 -16.98 5.20
C PHE A 487 6.00 -16.52 4.39
N LYS A 488 7.15 -16.40 5.08
CA LYS A 488 8.47 -16.26 4.46
C LYS A 488 9.19 -17.60 4.51
N SER A 489 9.25 -18.30 3.39
CA SER A 489 9.91 -19.60 3.27
C SER A 489 11.22 -19.47 2.52
N SER A 490 12.22 -20.25 2.92
CA SER A 490 13.43 -20.42 2.10
C SER A 490 13.09 -21.11 0.78
N CYS A 491 13.64 -20.61 -0.32
CA CYS A 491 13.53 -21.22 -1.63
C CYS A 491 14.85 -21.09 -2.39
N THR A 492 15.44 -22.22 -2.75
CA THR A 492 16.65 -22.27 -3.55
C THR A 492 16.34 -21.89 -4.99
N ILE A 493 16.90 -20.78 -5.45
CA ILE A 493 16.63 -20.23 -6.79
C ILE A 493 17.76 -20.60 -7.76
N ASP A 494 17.40 -21.22 -8.88
CA ASP A 494 18.32 -21.58 -9.97
C ASP A 494 18.16 -20.65 -11.18
N VAL A 495 19.13 -19.76 -11.40
CA VAL A 495 19.10 -18.73 -12.46
C VAL A 495 19.67 -19.21 -13.81
N THR A 496 19.89 -20.52 -14.00
CA THR A 496 20.55 -21.06 -15.20
C THR A 496 19.85 -20.69 -16.52
N TYR A 497 18.52 -20.53 -16.52
CA TYR A 497 17.71 -20.28 -17.74
C TYR A 497 16.91 -18.98 -17.70
N PHE A 498 17.43 -18.00 -16.97
CA PHE A 498 16.79 -16.69 -16.83
C PHE A 498 16.42 -16.04 -18.19
N PRO A 499 15.18 -15.54 -18.39
CA PRO A 499 14.06 -15.38 -17.43
C PRO A 499 12.98 -16.49 -17.49
N PHE A 500 13.29 -17.67 -18.03
CA PHE A 500 12.33 -18.78 -18.22
C PHE A 500 12.61 -19.98 -17.31
N ASP A 501 13.40 -19.77 -16.27
CA ASP A 501 13.70 -20.74 -15.23
C ASP A 501 12.44 -21.13 -14.43
N LEU A 502 12.40 -22.40 -14.02
CA LEU A 502 11.34 -22.96 -13.20
C LEU A 502 11.89 -23.16 -11.79
N GLN A 503 11.24 -22.54 -10.81
CA GLN A 503 11.63 -22.64 -9.40
C GLN A 503 10.75 -23.64 -8.66
N ASN A 504 11.38 -24.57 -7.93
CA ASN A 504 10.69 -25.56 -7.12
C ASN A 504 10.89 -25.25 -5.62
N CYS A 505 10.00 -24.43 -5.08
CA CYS A 505 10.01 -24.04 -3.68
C CYS A 505 9.15 -25.01 -2.85
N SER A 506 9.74 -25.69 -1.87
CA SER A 506 9.02 -26.58 -0.95
C SER A 506 8.82 -25.93 0.40
N MET A 507 7.59 -25.94 0.93
CA MET A 507 7.28 -25.49 2.29
C MET A 507 7.05 -26.70 3.21
N LYS A 508 7.70 -26.74 4.38
CA LYS A 508 7.53 -27.82 5.36
C LYS A 508 6.79 -27.36 6.61
N PHE A 509 5.66 -27.99 6.91
CA PHE A 509 4.85 -27.74 8.09
C PHE A 509 4.98 -28.87 9.11
N GLY A 510 4.88 -28.55 10.40
CA GLY A 510 4.75 -29.56 11.46
C GLY A 510 4.40 -28.97 12.82
N SER A 511 4.43 -29.81 13.85
CA SER A 511 4.03 -29.49 15.22
C SER A 511 5.24 -29.29 16.12
N TYR A 512 5.22 -28.27 16.98
CA TYR A 512 6.35 -27.92 17.86
C TYR A 512 6.39 -28.82 19.10
N SER A 513 5.28 -29.47 19.44
CA SER A 513 5.09 -30.24 20.68
C SER A 513 5.74 -31.64 20.69
N VAL A 514 6.54 -32.01 19.69
CA VAL A 514 7.35 -33.24 19.69
C VAL A 514 8.82 -32.87 19.48
N PRO A 515 9.73 -33.14 20.44
CA PRO A 515 11.15 -32.84 20.27
C PRO A 515 11.70 -33.62 19.07
N LYS A 516 12.44 -32.92 18.19
CA LYS A 516 13.45 -33.60 17.36
C LYS A 516 14.52 -34.12 18.31
N GLU A 517 14.85 -35.40 18.27
CA GLU A 517 16.11 -35.89 18.84
C GLU A 517 17.24 -35.06 18.21
N GLU A 518 17.99 -34.37 19.07
CA GLU A 518 19.07 -33.46 18.72
C GLU A 518 20.17 -34.18 17.94
N ASP A 519 20.56 -33.56 16.82
CA ASP A 519 21.82 -33.78 16.14
C ASP A 519 22.98 -33.57 17.14
N THR A 520 23.56 -34.66 17.63
CA THR A 520 24.90 -34.66 18.22
C THR A 520 25.88 -35.20 17.20
N MET A 521 26.75 -34.30 16.75
CA MET A 521 27.89 -34.57 15.90
C MET A 521 28.99 -35.18 16.76
N ASP A 522 29.35 -36.44 16.54
CA ASP A 522 30.74 -36.88 16.73
C ASP A 522 31.08 -38.18 15.96
N THR A 523 32.36 -38.22 15.62
CA THR A 523 33.07 -39.09 14.68
C THR A 523 33.06 -40.59 14.95
N GLN A 524 33.10 -41.35 13.84
CA GLN A 524 33.59 -42.73 13.64
C GLN A 524 34.00 -43.58 14.86
N GLY A 525 33.37 -44.76 14.99
CA GLY A 525 33.95 -45.88 15.76
C GLY A 525 33.01 -47.07 16.02
N SER A 526 33.08 -48.07 15.13
CA SER A 526 32.90 -49.53 15.37
C SER A 526 31.63 -50.13 16.01
N GLU A 527 31.11 -51.11 15.26
CA GLU A 527 30.41 -52.37 15.60
C GLU A 527 28.91 -52.41 15.95
N GLU A 528 28.17 -53.17 15.12
CA GLU A 528 26.74 -53.49 15.19
C GLU A 528 26.37 -54.36 16.42
N PRO A 529 25.07 -54.41 16.78
CA PRO A 529 24.34 -55.62 16.37
C PRO A 529 22.99 -55.35 15.72
N ARG A 530 22.80 -56.05 14.61
CA ARG A 530 21.57 -56.26 13.84
C ARG A 530 20.41 -56.61 14.76
N ASN A 531 19.43 -55.71 14.84
CA ASN A 531 17.99 -55.99 15.03
C ASN A 531 17.13 -54.71 15.19
N THR A 532 17.71 -53.52 14.98
CA THR A 532 16.98 -52.24 15.02
C THR A 532 16.80 -51.61 13.63
N LEU A 533 17.63 -51.95 12.64
CA LEU A 533 17.54 -51.38 11.30
C LEU A 533 16.36 -51.96 10.48
N GLU A 534 16.01 -53.24 10.69
CA GLU A 534 14.86 -53.86 10.03
C GLU A 534 13.52 -53.45 10.67
N ALA A 535 13.52 -53.21 11.98
CA ALA A 535 12.41 -52.57 12.69
C ALA A 535 12.26 -51.10 12.27
N ALA A 536 13.36 -50.35 12.12
CA ALA A 536 13.34 -48.98 11.62
C ALA A 536 12.91 -48.89 10.15
N LEU A 537 13.35 -49.81 9.28
CA LEU A 537 12.91 -49.87 7.88
C LEU A 537 11.46 -50.33 7.75
N ASN A 538 10.96 -51.18 8.64
CA ASN A 538 9.54 -51.52 8.70
C ASN A 538 8.68 -50.39 9.29
N SER A 539 9.18 -49.60 10.23
CA SER A 539 8.52 -48.38 10.72
C SER A 539 8.49 -47.27 9.66
N VAL A 540 9.60 -47.07 8.93
CA VAL A 540 9.67 -46.15 7.80
C VAL A 540 8.80 -46.64 6.64
N ARG A 541 8.72 -47.95 6.36
CA ARG A 541 7.74 -48.52 5.40
C ARG A 541 6.29 -48.49 5.91
N TYR A 542 6.05 -48.55 7.21
CA TYR A 542 4.71 -48.48 7.80
C TYR A 542 4.16 -47.06 7.75
N ILE A 543 5.00 -46.05 7.98
CA ILE A 543 4.66 -44.63 7.81
C ILE A 543 4.48 -44.30 6.31
N ILE A 544 5.35 -44.81 5.42
CA ILE A 544 5.20 -44.61 3.97
C ILE A 544 4.00 -45.37 3.38
N ARG A 545 3.55 -46.50 3.97
CA ARG A 545 2.36 -47.23 3.51
C ARG A 545 1.04 -46.76 4.13
N HIS A 546 1.02 -46.10 5.28
CA HIS A 546 -0.23 -45.55 5.85
C HIS A 546 -0.49 -44.10 5.46
N ILE A 547 0.43 -43.49 4.71
CA ILE A 547 0.22 -42.22 4.01
C ILE A 547 -0.17 -42.45 2.53
N VAL A 548 -0.11 -43.69 2.02
CA VAL A 548 -0.44 -43.99 0.61
C VAL A 548 -1.56 -45.02 0.50
N LYS A 549 -2.63 -44.59 -0.21
CA LYS A 549 -3.96 -45.19 -0.44
C LYS A 549 -4.94 -44.90 0.70
N GLU A 550 -5.54 -43.72 0.73
CA GLU A 550 -6.68 -43.40 -0.16
C GLU A 550 -6.87 -41.90 -0.41
N ASN A 551 -5.78 -41.12 -0.47
CA ASN A 551 -5.88 -39.90 -1.25
C ASN A 551 -5.87 -40.35 -2.71
N GLU A 552 -7.07 -40.54 -3.26
CA GLU A 552 -7.32 -40.14 -4.64
C GLU A 552 -6.63 -38.80 -4.84
N VAL A 553 -5.47 -38.93 -5.45
CA VAL A 553 -4.78 -37.91 -6.20
C VAL A 553 -5.80 -37.44 -7.23
N HIS A 554 -6.71 -36.56 -6.82
CA HIS A 554 -6.67 -35.23 -7.41
C HIS A 554 -5.29 -34.73 -6.98
N GLU A 555 -4.21 -35.04 -7.71
CA GLU A 555 -3.88 -34.30 -8.91
C GLU A 555 -4.41 -32.90 -8.63
N VAL A 556 -3.58 -32.10 -7.96
CA VAL A 556 -3.71 -30.66 -8.11
C VAL A 556 -3.47 -30.45 -9.60
N VAL A 557 -4.52 -30.72 -10.40
CA VAL A 557 -4.67 -30.21 -11.75
C VAL A 557 -5.03 -28.77 -11.52
N GLU A 558 -4.04 -28.00 -11.14
CA GLU A 558 -3.67 -26.88 -11.97
C GLU A 558 -2.14 -26.82 -11.93
N ASP A 559 -1.52 -27.28 -13.02
CA ASP A 559 -0.13 -26.96 -13.38
C ASP A 559 0.03 -25.44 -13.41
N TRP A 560 0.38 -24.83 -12.27
CA TRP A 560 0.94 -23.50 -12.24
C TRP A 560 2.46 -23.64 -12.23
N GLN A 561 3.02 -23.89 -13.41
CA GLN A 561 4.39 -23.48 -13.72
C GLN A 561 4.49 -21.98 -13.47
N PHE A 562 5.08 -21.59 -12.35
CA PHE A 562 5.53 -20.22 -12.13
C PHE A 562 6.83 -20.05 -12.92
N ILE A 563 6.76 -19.21 -13.96
CA ILE A 563 7.94 -18.57 -14.54
C ILE A 563 8.09 -17.28 -13.71
N ALA A 564 9.05 -17.26 -12.80
CA ALA A 564 9.39 -16.08 -12.03
C ALA A 564 10.37 -15.25 -12.88
N GLN A 565 9.84 -14.21 -13.53
CA GLN A 565 10.67 -13.25 -14.23
C GLN A 565 11.18 -12.24 -13.20
N LEU A 566 12.44 -12.36 -12.75
CA LEU A 566 13.09 -11.20 -12.13
C LEU A 566 13.10 -10.08 -13.16
N LEU A 567 12.73 -8.89 -12.73
CA LEU A 567 13.14 -7.67 -13.40
C LEU A 567 13.82 -6.86 -12.32
N ASP A 568 15.16 -6.85 -12.36
CA ASP A 568 15.96 -5.88 -11.62
C ASP A 568 15.53 -4.44 -12.01
N PRO A 569 15.65 -3.47 -11.08
CA PRO A 569 15.11 -2.12 -11.21
C PRO A 569 15.72 -1.23 -12.30
#